data_AF-A0A1G1FZP5-F1
#
_entry.id   AF-A0A1G1FZP5-F1
#
_cell.length_a   1.000
_cell.length_b   1.000
_cell.length_c   1.000
_cell.angle_alpha   90.00
_cell.angle_beta   90.00
_cell.angle_gamma   90.00
#
_symmetry.space_group_name_H-M   'P 1'
#
loop_
_entity.id
_entity.type
_entity.pdbx_description
1 polymer ?
#
loop_
_entity_poly.entity_id
_entity_poly.type
_entity_poly.pdbx_seq_one_letter_code
_entity_poly.pdbx_strand_id
1 'polypeptide(L)'
;MKLITLILSLFIAIAFIGNAIAVLPNAKLEYPGGDQGKVIFDGATHSIKQKMKCNDCHPNPFGPPKKHEEKIKITIEDHVPGKFCGICHDGKKAFSQSEKADCIKCHKKAESKEECKEEAKEKPKEEAPAAATQEKEGNK
;
A
#
# COMPACT_ATOMS: atom_id res chain seq x y z
N MET A 1 14.75 4.16 55.11
CA MET A 1 14.88 5.37 54.24
C MET A 1 15.86 5.16 53.09
N LYS A 2 17.13 4.79 53.33
CA LYS A 2 18.14 4.52 52.27
C LYS A 2 17.72 3.45 51.24
N LEU A 3 17.06 2.37 51.70
CA LEU A 3 16.56 1.30 50.81
C LEU A 3 15.40 1.79 49.91
N ILE A 4 14.52 2.63 50.45
CA ILE A 4 13.37 3.18 49.72
C ILE A 4 13.85 4.20 48.68
N THR A 5 14.84 5.03 49.01
CA THR A 5 15.46 5.95 48.05
C THR A 5 16.21 5.22 46.92
N LEU A 6 16.82 4.06 47.19
CA LEU A 6 17.47 3.24 46.17
C LEU A 6 16.46 2.56 45.22
N ILE A 7 15.34 2.10 45.76
CA ILE A 7 14.26 1.50 44.95
C ILE A 7 13.62 2.58 44.08
N LEU A 8 13.36 3.76 44.62
CA LEU A 8 12.76 4.88 43.88
C LEU A 8 13.70 5.39 42.76
N SER A 9 15.01 5.47 43.00
CA SER A 9 15.97 5.85 41.95
C SER A 9 16.07 4.81 40.83
N LEU A 10 15.93 3.52 41.15
CA LEU A 10 15.95 2.45 40.14
C LEU A 10 14.69 2.48 39.27
N PHE A 11 13.51 2.72 39.86
CA PHE A 11 12.27 2.88 39.12
C PHE A 11 12.29 4.12 38.18
N ILE A 12 12.91 5.22 38.62
CA ILE A 12 13.10 6.42 37.77
C ILE A 12 14.03 6.12 36.59
N ALA A 13 15.09 5.34 36.77
CA ALA A 13 15.99 4.96 35.68
C ALA A 13 15.33 4.05 34.62
N ILE A 14 14.41 3.17 35.04
CA ILE A 14 13.66 2.28 34.12
C ILE A 14 12.63 3.09 33.30
N ALA A 15 12.08 4.18 33.84
CA ALA A 15 11.13 5.06 33.12
C ALA A 15 11.77 5.90 31.99
N PHE A 16 13.11 5.99 31.93
CA PHE A 16 13.83 6.67 30.84
C PHE A 16 14.33 5.72 29.74
N ILE A 17 14.01 4.42 29.81
CA ILE A 17 14.26 3.49 28.70
C ILE A 17 13.20 3.78 27.64
N GLY A 18 13.50 4.76 26.78
CA GLY A 18 12.72 5.02 25.58
C GLY A 18 12.63 3.73 24.76
N ASN A 19 11.42 3.30 24.45
CA ASN A 19 11.15 2.14 23.60
C ASN A 19 11.60 2.47 22.17
N ALA A 20 12.88 2.27 21.86
CA ALA A 20 13.38 2.30 20.49
C ALA A 20 13.01 0.98 19.79
N ILE A 21 11.72 0.79 19.51
CA ILE A 21 11.26 -0.34 18.69
C ILE A 21 11.72 -0.05 17.27
N ALA A 22 12.79 -0.73 16.85
CA ALA A 22 13.22 -0.70 15.47
C ALA A 22 12.10 -1.29 14.61
N VAL A 23 11.61 -0.54 13.62
CA VAL A 23 10.67 -1.06 12.63
C VAL A 23 11.33 -2.22 11.91
N LEU A 24 10.78 -3.41 12.08
CA LEU A 24 11.32 -4.60 11.43
C LEU A 24 11.19 -4.47 9.91
N PRO A 25 12.14 -5.00 9.12
CA PRO A 25 12.13 -4.91 7.66
C PRO A 25 10.90 -5.58 7.00
N ASN A 26 10.12 -6.38 7.75
CA ASN A 26 8.90 -7.01 7.27
C ASN A 26 7.63 -6.39 7.88
N ALA A 27 7.72 -5.20 8.46
CA ALA A 27 6.57 -4.52 9.03
C ALA A 27 5.59 -4.12 7.92
N LYS A 28 4.29 -4.21 8.24
CA LYS A 28 3.22 -3.67 7.42
C LYS A 28 2.80 -2.33 7.97
N LEU A 29 2.62 -1.36 7.07
CA LEU A 29 2.30 0.02 7.41
C LEU A 29 0.97 0.37 6.77
N GLU A 30 0.08 0.96 7.56
CA GLU A 30 -1.26 1.31 7.11
C GLU A 30 -1.39 2.82 6.93
N TYR A 31 -1.69 3.23 5.70
CA TYR A 31 -1.98 4.60 5.35
C TYR A 31 -3.50 4.77 5.18
N PRO A 32 -4.10 5.80 5.81
CA PRO A 32 -5.47 6.18 5.51
C PRO A 32 -5.51 6.70 4.06
N GLY A 33 -6.23 6.03 3.16
CA GLY A 33 -6.35 6.43 1.76
C GLY A 33 -7.65 7.16 1.43
N GLY A 34 -8.30 7.74 2.45
CA GLY A 34 -9.55 8.50 2.31
C GLY A 34 -10.64 7.71 1.57
N ASP A 35 -11.30 8.38 0.63
CA ASP A 35 -12.40 7.82 -0.16
C ASP A 35 -11.98 6.69 -1.10
N GLN A 36 -10.69 6.57 -1.41
CA GLN A 36 -10.15 5.51 -2.27
C GLN A 36 -9.95 4.20 -1.50
N GLY A 37 -9.93 4.24 -0.17
CA GLY A 37 -9.71 3.08 0.70
C GLY A 37 -8.28 3.00 1.23
N LYS A 38 -8.09 2.23 2.31
CA LYS A 38 -6.82 2.11 3.02
C LYS A 38 -5.71 1.53 2.13
N VAL A 39 -4.50 2.03 2.29
CA VAL A 39 -3.32 1.50 1.61
C VAL A 39 -2.46 0.77 2.63
N ILE A 40 -2.18 -0.50 2.37
CA ILE A 40 -1.30 -1.32 3.21
C ILE A 40 0.02 -1.47 2.47
N PHE A 41 1.07 -0.83 2.98
CA PHE A 41 2.43 -1.06 2.55
C PHE A 41 2.98 -2.30 3.25
N ASP A 42 3.64 -3.17 2.49
CA ASP A 42 4.27 -4.38 3.01
C ASP A 42 5.79 -4.28 2.86
N GLY A 43 6.50 -4.16 3.99
CA GLY A 43 7.95 -4.13 4.01
C GLY A 43 8.58 -5.42 3.47
N ALA A 44 7.91 -6.57 3.58
CA ALA A 44 8.45 -7.82 3.08
C ALA A 44 8.57 -7.83 1.54
N THR A 45 7.62 -7.20 0.85
CA THR A 45 7.65 -7.04 -0.62
C THR A 45 8.57 -5.91 -1.08
N HIS A 46 8.96 -5.02 -0.16
CA HIS A 46 9.93 -3.94 -0.39
C HIS A 46 11.23 -4.16 0.40
N SER A 47 11.60 -5.42 0.62
CA SER A 47 12.73 -5.80 1.47
C SER A 47 13.98 -6.11 0.65
N ILE A 48 15.07 -6.34 1.39
CA ILE A 48 16.36 -6.84 0.88
C ILE A 48 16.20 -8.18 0.13
N LYS A 49 15.18 -8.98 0.45
CA LYS A 49 14.88 -10.20 -0.32
C LYS A 49 14.50 -9.90 -1.77
N GLN A 50 13.91 -8.73 -2.02
CA GLN A 50 13.59 -8.21 -3.35
C GLN A 50 14.70 -7.31 -3.91
N LYS A 51 15.93 -7.42 -3.37
CA LYS A 51 17.11 -6.64 -3.75
C LYS A 51 17.02 -5.13 -3.46
N MET A 52 16.07 -4.69 -2.63
CA MET A 52 15.98 -3.30 -2.16
C MET A 52 16.80 -3.08 -0.89
N LYS A 53 17.45 -1.93 -0.76
CA LYS A 53 18.26 -1.56 0.40
C LYS A 53 17.49 -0.57 1.28
N CYS A 54 17.79 -0.55 2.58
CA CYS A 54 17.19 0.42 3.50
C CYS A 54 17.37 1.88 3.03
N ASN A 55 18.51 2.15 2.39
CA ASN A 55 18.85 3.48 1.88
C ASN A 55 18.08 3.89 0.62
N ASP A 56 17.37 2.96 -0.03
CA ASP A 56 16.54 3.27 -1.19
C ASP A 56 15.23 3.96 -0.77
N CYS A 57 14.84 3.81 0.50
CA CYS A 57 13.63 4.41 1.08
C CYS A 57 13.93 5.44 2.19
N HIS A 58 15.06 5.29 2.89
CA HIS A 58 15.44 6.11 4.04
C HIS A 58 16.83 6.76 3.84
N PRO A 59 17.04 8.01 4.30
CA PRO A 59 16.08 8.88 4.96
C PRO A 59 15.09 9.57 3.99
N ASN A 60 15.27 9.42 2.68
CA ASN A 60 14.40 9.99 1.66
C ASN A 60 13.90 8.87 0.75
N PRO A 61 12.59 8.78 0.43
CA PRO A 61 11.54 9.77 0.71
C PRO A 61 10.81 9.62 2.05
N PHE A 62 11.06 8.56 2.84
CA PHE A 62 10.21 8.22 3.98
C PHE A 62 10.78 8.58 5.37
N GLY A 63 11.70 9.56 5.46
CA GLY A 63 12.31 9.94 6.74
C GLY A 63 13.16 8.82 7.35
N PRO A 64 13.59 8.91 8.62
CA PRO A 64 14.28 7.82 9.30
C PRO A 64 13.30 6.72 9.77
N PRO A 65 13.72 5.43 9.75
CA PRO A 65 12.84 4.29 10.05
C PRO A 65 12.26 4.27 11.47
N LYS A 66 12.90 4.97 12.43
CA LYS A 66 12.45 5.04 13.83
C LYS A 66 11.31 6.03 14.09
N LYS A 67 10.88 6.81 13.10
CA LYS A 67 9.82 7.83 13.24
C LYS A 67 8.50 7.44 12.59
N HIS A 68 8.25 6.14 12.40
CA HIS A 68 7.07 5.69 11.68
C HIS A 68 5.74 5.96 12.41
N GLU A 69 5.80 6.20 13.73
CA GLU A 69 4.65 6.67 14.52
C GLU A 69 4.14 8.03 14.05
N GLU A 70 5.02 8.86 13.50
CA GLU A 70 4.65 10.09 12.81
C GLU A 70 4.26 9.72 11.38
N LYS A 71 3.01 9.24 11.22
CA LYS A 71 2.45 8.81 9.93
C LYS A 71 2.76 9.87 8.86
N ILE A 72 3.60 9.52 7.90
CA ILE A 72 3.93 10.39 6.77
C ILE A 72 2.63 10.67 6.04
N LYS A 73 2.24 11.94 6.03
CA LYS A 73 1.05 12.40 5.31
C LYS A 73 1.42 12.52 3.84
N ILE A 74 1.00 11.54 3.06
CA ILE A 74 1.10 11.57 1.60
C ILE A 74 -0.22 12.10 1.09
N THR A 75 -0.16 13.25 0.41
CA THR A 75 -1.34 13.90 -0.16
C THR A 75 -1.51 13.52 -1.63
N ILE A 76 -2.64 13.86 -2.26
CA ILE A 76 -2.84 13.52 -3.69
C ILE A 76 -1.87 14.31 -4.58
N GLU A 77 -1.46 15.49 -4.14
CA GLU A 77 -0.44 16.34 -4.77
C GLU A 77 0.95 15.68 -4.78
N ASP A 78 1.18 14.72 -3.90
CA ASP A 78 2.41 13.94 -3.84
C ASP A 78 2.38 12.67 -4.71
N HIS A 79 1.23 12.33 -5.31
CA HIS A 79 1.08 11.21 -6.24
C HIS A 79 1.62 11.55 -7.63
N VAL A 80 2.87 11.99 -7.69
CA VAL A 80 3.60 12.30 -8.92
C VAL A 80 4.84 11.41 -9.05
N PRO A 81 5.33 11.18 -10.28
CA PRO A 81 6.59 10.47 -10.49
C PRO A 81 7.73 11.11 -9.71
N GLY A 82 8.57 10.28 -9.08
CA GLY A 82 9.74 10.75 -8.33
C GLY A 82 9.46 11.17 -6.88
N LYS A 83 8.22 11.05 -6.37
CA LYS A 83 7.89 11.24 -4.95
C LYS A 83 7.33 9.97 -4.32
N PHE A 84 7.71 9.69 -3.08
CA PHE A 84 7.23 8.55 -2.27
C PHE A 84 7.16 7.24 -3.08
N CYS A 85 5.96 6.69 -3.24
CA CYS A 85 5.69 5.46 -4.01
C CYS A 85 6.12 5.59 -5.48
N GLY A 86 5.97 6.78 -6.06
CA GLY A 86 6.20 7.09 -7.46
C GLY A 86 7.68 7.20 -7.85
N ILE A 87 8.62 7.03 -6.90
CA ILE A 87 10.05 6.85 -7.22
C ILE A 87 10.28 5.54 -7.98
N CYS A 88 9.46 4.53 -7.66
CA CYS A 88 9.52 3.19 -8.23
C CYS A 88 8.23 2.79 -8.96
N HIS A 89 7.06 3.22 -8.47
CA HIS A 89 5.78 3.02 -9.15
C HIS A 89 5.55 4.04 -10.28
N ASP A 90 6.51 4.14 -11.19
CA ASP A 90 6.56 5.08 -12.31
C ASP A 90 6.14 4.46 -13.66
N GLY A 91 5.72 3.20 -13.65
CA GLY A 91 5.40 2.43 -14.87
C GLY A 91 6.62 1.84 -15.58
N LYS A 92 7.84 2.09 -15.08
CA LYS A 92 9.09 1.57 -15.65
C LYS A 92 9.78 0.59 -14.70
N LYS A 93 10.03 1.00 -13.45
CA LYS A 93 10.66 0.14 -12.44
C LYS A 93 9.65 -0.81 -11.80
N ALA A 94 8.42 -0.33 -11.60
CA ALA A 94 7.27 -1.11 -11.16
C ALA A 94 6.01 -0.61 -11.88
N PHE A 95 4.86 -1.20 -11.57
CA PHE A 95 3.58 -0.73 -12.09
C PHE A 95 3.33 0.73 -11.72
N SER A 96 2.61 1.47 -12.56
CA SER A 96 2.39 2.90 -12.39
C SER A 96 1.36 3.16 -11.30
N GLN A 97 1.63 4.13 -10.42
CA GLN A 97 0.65 4.59 -9.43
C GLN A 97 -0.46 5.46 -10.04
N SER A 98 -0.31 5.91 -11.28
CA SER A 98 -1.24 6.82 -11.95
C SER A 98 -2.25 6.12 -12.87
N GLU A 99 -2.04 4.83 -13.13
CA GLU A 99 -2.94 4.04 -13.99
C GLU A 99 -4.19 3.62 -13.21
N LYS A 100 -5.38 3.93 -13.75
CA LYS A 100 -6.66 3.62 -13.10
C LYS A 100 -6.82 2.14 -12.77
N ALA A 101 -6.31 1.27 -13.64
CA ALA A 101 -6.36 -0.17 -13.45
C ALA A 101 -5.51 -0.64 -12.24
N ASP A 102 -4.51 0.16 -11.84
CA ASP A 102 -3.56 -0.17 -10.79
C ASP A 102 -3.94 0.42 -9.42
N CYS A 103 -4.93 1.33 -9.36
CA CYS A 103 -5.40 1.92 -8.11
C CYS A 103 -5.75 0.86 -7.05
N ILE A 104 -6.41 -0.22 -7.45
CA ILE A 104 -6.84 -1.33 -6.58
C ILE A 104 -5.69 -2.18 -6.03
N LYS A 105 -4.48 -2.06 -6.62
CA LYS A 105 -3.29 -2.77 -6.14
C LYS A 105 -2.83 -2.22 -4.79
N CYS A 106 -2.98 -0.91 -4.59
CA CYS A 106 -2.63 -0.22 -3.35
C CYS A 106 -3.86 0.06 -2.49
N HIS A 107 -4.92 0.62 -3.08
CA HIS A 107 -6.11 1.06 -2.37
C HIS A 107 -7.09 -0.09 -2.17
N LYS A 108 -7.20 -0.56 -0.93
CA LYS A 108 -8.19 -1.56 -0.52
C LYS A 108 -9.39 -0.85 0.08
N LYS A 109 -10.52 -0.87 -0.63
CA LYS A 109 -11.79 -0.39 -0.08
C LYS A 109 -12.06 -1.15 1.22
N ALA A 110 -12.35 -0.43 2.30
CA ALA A 110 -12.71 -1.07 3.56
C ALA A 110 -14.05 -1.79 3.33
N GLU A 111 -14.05 -3.10 3.44
CA GLU A 111 -15.26 -3.90 3.50
C GLU A 111 -15.96 -3.53 4.81
N SER A 112 -17.00 -2.70 4.73
CA SER A 112 -18.05 -2.69 5.75
C SER A 112 -18.74 -4.04 5.68
N LYS A 113 -18.69 -4.81 6.77
CA LYS A 113 -19.58 -5.97 6.95
C LYS A 113 -21.03 -5.50 6.82
N GLU A 114 -21.71 -5.85 5.74
CA GLU A 114 -23.10 -6.32 5.75
C GLU A 114 -23.42 -6.95 4.40
N GLU A 115 -24.05 -8.12 4.46
CA GLU A 115 -24.52 -8.87 3.31
C GLU A 115 -25.56 -8.04 2.53
N CYS A 116 -25.39 -7.96 1.21
CA CYS A 116 -26.55 -8.04 0.33
C CYS A 116 -26.33 -9.25 -0.58
N LYS A 117 -26.99 -10.35 -0.21
CA LYS A 117 -27.17 -11.52 -1.06
C LYS A 117 -27.99 -11.14 -2.30
N GLU A 118 -27.68 -11.86 -3.38
CA GLU A 118 -28.50 -12.09 -4.57
C GLU A 118 -28.79 -10.82 -5.41
N GLU A 119 -28.46 -10.73 -6.70
CA GLU A 119 -28.41 -11.72 -7.75
C GLU A 119 -27.38 -11.28 -8.81
N ALA A 120 -26.44 -12.16 -9.17
CA ALA A 120 -25.80 -12.10 -10.47
C ALA A 120 -25.72 -13.52 -11.01
N LYS A 121 -26.90 -13.95 -11.45
CA LYS A 121 -27.15 -15.04 -12.37
C LYS A 121 -26.10 -15.02 -13.48
N GLU A 122 -25.25 -16.05 -13.44
CA GLU A 122 -24.79 -16.85 -14.57
C GLU A 122 -24.94 -16.21 -15.97
N LYS A 123 -23.81 -15.93 -16.63
CA LYS A 123 -23.55 -16.59 -17.92
C LYS A 123 -22.05 -16.65 -18.29
N PRO A 124 -21.54 -17.80 -18.79
CA PRO A 124 -20.16 -17.99 -19.21
C PRO A 124 -19.79 -17.22 -20.47
N LYS A 125 -18.48 -16.95 -20.59
CA LYS A 125 -17.80 -16.55 -21.82
C LYS A 125 -17.84 -17.69 -22.86
N GLU A 126 -17.75 -17.23 -24.11
CA GLU A 126 -17.11 -17.87 -25.27
C GLU A 126 -18.00 -18.71 -26.19
N GLU A 127 -18.34 -18.14 -27.34
CA GLU A 127 -17.76 -18.55 -28.63
C GLU A 127 -18.17 -17.53 -29.71
N ALA A 128 -17.18 -17.08 -30.50
CA ALA A 128 -17.43 -16.38 -31.76
C ALA A 128 -17.99 -17.39 -32.77
N PRO A 129 -18.84 -16.93 -33.70
CA PRO A 129 -18.29 -16.74 -35.04
C PRO A 129 -18.74 -15.45 -35.72
N ALA A 130 -17.91 -15.08 -36.69
CA ALA A 130 -17.99 -13.89 -37.51
C ALA A 130 -19.29 -13.78 -38.33
N ALA A 131 -19.77 -12.53 -38.41
CA ALA A 131 -20.44 -11.82 -39.52
C ALA A 131 -21.17 -12.68 -40.60
N ALA A 132 -22.50 -12.59 -40.80
CA ALA A 132 -23.27 -11.48 -41.39
C ALA A 132 -22.65 -10.95 -42.71
N THR A 133 -23.31 -10.81 -43.87
CA THR A 133 -24.74 -10.79 -44.28
C THR A 133 -24.80 -10.61 -45.82
N GLN A 134 -25.81 -11.21 -46.46
CA GLN A 134 -26.77 -10.67 -47.46
C GLN A 134 -26.25 -9.84 -48.68
N GLU A 135 -26.41 -10.35 -49.91
CA GLU A 135 -27.49 -10.07 -50.90
C GLU A 135 -27.22 -8.88 -51.83
N LYS A 136 -27.22 -9.13 -53.16
CA LYS A 136 -28.22 -8.61 -54.11
C LYS A 136 -27.91 -8.97 -55.57
N GLU A 137 -28.97 -9.34 -56.28
CA GLU A 137 -29.34 -9.05 -57.69
C GLU A 137 -28.21 -9.04 -58.74
N GLY A 138 -28.21 -9.80 -59.84
CA GLY A 138 -29.30 -10.24 -60.70
C GLY A 138 -28.88 -10.02 -62.16
N ASN A 139 -29.50 -10.77 -63.06
CA ASN A 139 -29.67 -10.49 -64.49
C ASN A 139 -28.54 -10.87 -65.50
N LYS A 140 -28.93 -11.84 -66.35
CA LYS A 140 -28.50 -12.16 -67.71
C LYS A 140 -27.30 -13.08 -67.94
#